data_AF-A0A963I842-F1
#
_entry.id   AF-A0A963I842-F1
#
_cell.length_a   1.000
_cell.length_b   1.000
_cell.length_c   1.000
_cell.angle_alpha   90.00
_cell.angle_beta   90.00
_cell.angle_gamma   90.00
#
_symmetry.space_group_name_H-M   'P 1'
#
loop_
_entity.id
_entity.type
_entity.pdbx_description
1 polymer ?
#
loop_
_entity_poly.entity_id
_entity_poly.type
_entity_poly.pdbx_seq_one_letter_code
_entity_poly.pdbx_strand_id
1 'polypeptide(L)' 'MLLELALWLGQDIRTFNVFGYITLRTVMAALTALLISFIFGPGVIRWLAAKKIGQAVRDDGPKSHLTK' A
#
# COMPACT_ATOMS: atom_id res chain seq x y z
N MET A 1 3.69 -15.52 13.72
CA MET A 1 4.99 -16.23 13.64
C MET A 1 6.16 -15.27 13.84
N LEU A 2 6.39 -14.25 12.98
CA LEU A 2 7.49 -13.29 13.17
C LEU A 2 7.40 -12.45 14.46
N LEU A 3 6.18 -12.03 14.85
CA LEU A 3 5.97 -11.30 16.10
C LEU A 3 6.37 -12.13 17.33
N GLU A 4 5.94 -13.38 17.39
CA GLU A 4 6.28 -14.30 18.49
C GLU A 4 7.79 -14.48 18.62
N LEU A 5 8.49 -14.58 17.50
CA LEU A 5 9.94 -14.69 17.44
C LEU A 5 10.63 -13.42 17.97
N ALA A 6 10.13 -12.24 17.60
CA ALA A 6 10.63 -10.97 18.11
C ALA A 6 10.38 -10.81 19.62
N LEU A 7 9.23 -11.26 20.13
CA LEU A 7 8.92 -11.22 21.56
C LEU A 7 9.78 -12.21 22.36
N TRP A 8 10.02 -13.40 21.82
CA TRP A 8 10.92 -14.38 22.41
C TRP A 8 12.35 -13.84 22.54
N LEU A 9 12.88 -13.24 21.47
CA LEU A 9 14.19 -12.57 21.49
C LEU A 9 14.22 -11.32 22.39
N GLY A 10 13.05 -10.71 22.63
CA GLY A 10 12.85 -9.59 23.53
C GLY A 10 13.10 -9.91 25.01
N GLN A 11 13.12 -11.20 25.38
CA GLN A 11 13.46 -11.62 26.74
C GLN A 11 14.94 -11.37 27.06
N ASP A 12 15.83 -11.61 26.10
CA ASP A 12 17.28 -11.41 26.25
C ASP A 12 17.73 -10.02 25.77
N ILE A 13 17.11 -9.51 24.69
CA ILE A 13 17.47 -8.24 24.06
C ILE A 13 16.28 -7.28 24.12
N ARG A 14 16.32 -6.35 25.08
CA ARG A 14 15.26 -5.37 25.37
C ARG A 14 14.74 -4.60 24.15
N THR A 15 15.59 -4.36 23.14
CA THR A 15 15.23 -3.65 21.91
C THR A 15 14.11 -4.33 21.14
N PHE A 16 14.02 -5.68 21.12
CA PHE A 16 12.96 -6.37 20.37
C PHE A 16 11.58 -6.24 21.02
N ASN A 17 11.51 -5.81 22.28
CA ASN A 17 10.23 -5.59 22.96
C ASN A 17 9.43 -4.42 22.34
N VAL A 18 10.07 -3.55 21.54
CA VAL A 18 9.39 -2.47 20.81
C VAL A 18 8.34 -3.01 19.82
N PHE A 19 8.54 -4.22 19.28
CA PHE A 19 7.57 -4.86 18.39
C PHE A 19 6.28 -5.28 19.12
N GLY A 20 6.27 -5.29 20.47
CA GLY A 20 5.06 -5.47 21.26
C GLY A 20 4.07 -4.30 21.15
N TYR A 21 4.56 -3.08 20.91
CA TYR A 21 3.69 -1.90 20.81
C TYR A 21 2.84 -1.96 19.54
N ILE A 22 1.51 -1.96 19.71
CA ILE A 22 0.57 -2.02 18.59
C ILE A 22 0.64 -0.74 17.74
N THR A 23 0.84 0.42 18.36
CA THR A 23 0.96 1.72 17.67
C THR A 23 2.16 1.75 16.74
N LEU A 24 3.33 1.30 17.21
CA LEU A 24 4.55 1.20 16.39
C LEU A 24 4.32 0.28 15.19
N ARG A 25 3.74 -0.89 15.41
CA ARG A 25 3.42 -1.86 14.34
C ARG A 25 2.49 -1.26 13.29
N THR A 26 1.45 -0.55 13.71
CA THR A 26 0.50 0.10 12.78
C THR A 26 1.20 1.15 11.93
N VAL A 27 2.03 2.01 12.52
CA VAL A 27 2.78 3.03 11.78
C VAL A 27 3.76 2.40 10.80
N MET A 28 4.52 1.40 11.22
CA MET A 28 5.44 0.68 10.34
C MET A 28 4.71 0.00 9.18
N ALA A 29 3.55 -0.63 9.44
CA ALA A 29 2.73 -1.25 8.41
C ALA A 29 2.23 -0.22 7.39
N ALA A 30 1.74 0.94 7.85
CA ALA A 30 1.28 2.01 6.99
C ALA A 30 2.41 2.58 6.11
N LEU A 31 3.59 2.82 6.69
CA LEU A 31 4.76 3.30 5.95
C LEU A 31 5.23 2.26 4.91
N THR A 32 5.24 0.98 5.29
CA THR A 32 5.62 -0.10 4.36
C THR A 32 4.64 -0.20 3.20
N ALA A 33 3.34 -0.13 3.47
CA ALA A 33 2.31 -0.13 2.44
C ALA A 33 2.43 1.09 1.51
N LEU A 34 2.75 2.27 2.04
CA LEU A 34 3.00 3.48 1.25
C LEU A 34 4.19 3.30 0.32
N LEU A 35 5.32 2.78 0.82
CA LEU A 35 6.51 2.52 0.02
C LEU A 35 6.24 1.53 -1.10
N ILE A 36 5.54 0.42 -0.79
CA ILE A 36 5.10 -0.56 -1.79
C ILE A 36 4.22 0.13 -2.84
N SER A 37 3.29 0.98 -2.41
CA SER A 37 2.38 1.68 -3.31
C SER A 37 3.11 2.65 -4.25
N PHE A 38 4.16 3.33 -3.79
CA PHE A 38 4.96 4.20 -4.64
C PHE A 38 5.85 3.43 -5.62
N ILE A 39 6.41 2.29 -5.20
CA ILE A 39 7.26 1.45 -6.06
C ILE A 39 6.43 0.75 -7.14
N PHE A 40 5.34 0.09 -6.74
CA PHE A 40 4.55 -0.76 -7.63
C PHE A 40 3.35 -0.03 -8.26
N GLY A 41 2.89 1.06 -7.66
CA GLY A 41 1.72 1.82 -8.12
C GLY A 41 1.78 2.22 -9.59
N PRO A 42 2.88 2.82 -10.10
CA PRO A 42 2.98 3.18 -11.52
C PRO A 42 2.85 1.98 -12.46
N GLY A 43 3.41 0.83 -12.07
CA GLY A 43 3.32 -0.42 -12.85
C GLY A 43 1.89 -0.96 -12.87
N VAL A 44 1.24 -0.98 -11.71
CA VAL A 44 -0.16 -1.44 -11.58
C VAL A 44 -1.11 -0.51 -12.37
N ILE A 45 -0.94 0.81 -12.28
CA ILE A 45 -1.76 1.78 -13.03
C ILE A 45 -1.62 1.55 -14.54
N ARG A 46 -0.39 1.41 -15.05
CA ARG A 46 -0.15 1.14 -16.48
C ARG A 46 -0.76 -0.19 -16.92
N TRP A 47 -0.65 -1.23 -16.09
CA TRP A 47 -1.23 -2.54 -16.37
C TRP A 47 -2.76 -2.51 -16.40
N LEU A 48 -3.40 -1.81 -15.45
CA LEU A 48 -4.85 -1.61 -15.42
C LEU A 48 -5.34 -0.79 -16.62
N ALA A 49 -4.62 0.28 -16.97
CA ALA A 49 -4.92 1.11 -18.13
C ALA A 49 -4.81 0.33 -19.45
N ALA A 50 -3.78 -0.50 -19.60
CA ALA A 50 -3.60 -1.36 -20.77
C ALA A 50 -4.73 -2.40 -20.93
N LYS A 51 -5.33 -2.84 -19.82
CA LYS A 51 -6.49 -3.75 -19.83
C LYS A 51 -7.83 -3.03 -20.03
N LYS A 52 -7.83 -1.71 -20.21
CA LYS A 52 -9.05 -0.87 -20.26
C LYS A 52 -9.96 -1.08 -19.03
N ILE A 53 -9.39 -1.45 -17.88
CA ILE A 53 -10.10 -1.54 -16.60
C ILE A 53 -10.14 -0.12 -16.04
N GLY A 54 -10.96 0.73 -16.64
CA GLY A 54 -11.01 2.14 -16.25
C GLY A 54 -11.32 3.08 -17.40
N GLN A 55 -12.46 2.89 -18.04
CA GLN A 55 -13.39 3.94 -18.49
C GLN A 55 -14.43 3.25 -19.36
N ALA A 56 -15.63 3.00 -18.80
CA ALA A 56 -16.81 3.12 -19.64
C ALA A 56 -16.90 4.60 -19.99
N VAL A 57 -16.45 4.96 -21.19
CA VAL A 57 -16.74 6.29 -21.74
C VAL A 57 -18.26 6.40 -21.70
N ARG A 58 -18.74 7.30 -20.84
CA ARG A 58 -20.16 7.48 -20.61
C ARG A 58 -20.63 8.46 -21.70
N ASP A 59 -21.39 7.95 -22.66
CA ASP A 59 -21.80 8.69 -23.87
C ASP A 59 -22.72 9.91 -23.59
N ASP A 60 -23.19 10.03 -22.34
CA ASP A 60 -24.09 11.06 -21.82
C ASP A 60 -23.37 12.34 -21.34
N GLY A 61 -22.06 12.50 -21.63
CA GLY A 61 -21.29 13.72 -21.32
C GLY A 61 -21.43 14.84 -22.39
N PRO A 62 -21.43 16.13 -22.01
CA PRO A 62 -21.49 17.25 -22.96
C PRO A 62 -20.26 17.28 -23.89
N LYS A 63 -20.51 17.39 -25.20
CA LYS A 63 -19.51 17.29 -26.30
C LYS A 63 -18.36 18.29 -26.24
N SER A 64 -18.47 19.36 -25.46
CA SER A 64 -17.39 20.33 -25.24
C SER A 64 -16.19 19.73 -24.52
N HIS A 65 -16.37 18.70 -23.70
CA HIS A 65 -15.29 18.02 -22.97
C HIS A 65 -14.54 16.95 -23.78
N LEU A 66 -14.98 16.68 -25.02
CA LEU A 66 -14.29 15.75 -25.95
C LEU A 66 -13.29 16.47 -26.87
N THR A 67 -13.16 17.80 -26.74
CA THR A 67 -12.27 18.58 -27.58
C THR A 67 -10.91 18.71 -26.90
N LYS A 68 -10.07 17.71 -27.17
CA LYS A 68 -8.60 17.62 -27.07
C LYS A 68 -7.90 18.37 -25.93
#